data_AF-A0A0W7TKJ7-F1
#
_entry.id   AF-A0A0W7TKJ7-F1
#
_cell.length_a   1.000
_cell.length_b   1.000
_cell.length_c   1.000
_cell.angle_alpha   90.00
_cell.angle_beta   90.00
_cell.angle_gamma   90.00
#
_symmetry.space_group_name_H-M   'P 1'
#
loop_
_entity.id
_entity.type
_entity.pdbx_description
1 polymer ?
#
loop_
_entity_poly.entity_id
_entity_poly.type
_entity_poly.pdbx_seq_one_letter_code
_entity_poly.pdbx_strand_id
1 'polypeptide(L)'
;MEILLHDLGLYDEKITGALAEDLSYAVDNVEDLKHNEQIPDSEKQGVLLADCRNALYVDRPLVIFAGADRNWDVDESGKEYIDQETAADLQAERMAVLLQQGDARIIAVRPATGGEETCPCRHIADLMAAEGKSADTFGDICSELKTGSWHIDAPADRDRRKSLGSQDAPADRVKFSKTAYNRFAECRAAYLLGQFLDTEENDKLFFGTSMHEFAELYLLYPETVREKGTEYFLDRMSERYAGISSECLKRTDRDKMKFCMGNLMKFIDSFRPASVPRDGNPDRKYPNSLMEAEDLEEYSSCTETEMDCKDLPAFAKYDYQMDNLIIDYKTGQSHKPSEIVKGMTPGGLEGHAEFQPEIYLSVLSRSRGFEDASFKLFFMADNDIESTSPGFDVEQNVRTVKLSRRIRAEILTADDSPAKEYQKWVVNSWPEVSDILKRYFAGMDEEQAMKEMAIVTKKAPSTIEKFFKFCQGPALYSDRNGTVVIPADAMEEFCTKLEADSRNAGEIMDIPIVAAGPGKRDCGKCDYRSVCPADQSGEADTEEQA
;
A
#
# COMPACT_ATOMS: atom_id res chain seq x y z
N MET A 1 7.31 -22.29 30.09
CA MET A 1 6.85 -20.94 29.69
C MET A 1 5.39 -20.75 30.07
N GLU A 2 4.57 -21.79 30.00
CA GLU A 2 3.15 -21.80 30.43
C GLU A 2 3.00 -21.44 31.93
N ILE A 3 3.79 -22.08 32.78
CA ILE A 3 3.80 -21.82 34.24
C ILE A 3 4.18 -20.37 34.55
N LEU A 4 5.19 -19.82 33.86
CA LEU A 4 5.64 -18.45 34.04
C LEU A 4 4.50 -17.46 33.70
N LEU A 5 3.79 -17.72 32.60
CA LEU A 5 2.64 -16.94 32.20
C LEU A 5 1.47 -17.09 33.18
N HIS A 6 1.27 -18.27 33.80
CA HIS A 6 0.29 -18.43 34.87
C HIS A 6 0.66 -17.68 36.16
N ASP A 7 1.92 -17.74 36.59
CA ASP A 7 2.41 -17.08 37.81
C ASP A 7 2.40 -15.55 37.67
N LEU A 8 2.64 -15.04 36.45
CA LEU A 8 2.52 -13.63 36.11
C LEU A 8 1.05 -13.22 35.85
N GLY A 9 0.10 -14.16 35.83
CA GLY A 9 -1.32 -13.90 35.54
C GLY A 9 -1.62 -13.55 34.09
N LEU A 10 -0.74 -13.91 33.16
CA LEU A 10 -0.75 -13.55 31.74
C LEU A 10 -1.14 -14.70 30.80
N TYR A 11 -1.46 -15.88 31.35
CA TYR A 11 -1.67 -17.09 30.55
C TYR A 11 -2.85 -17.01 29.58
N ASP A 12 -3.95 -16.40 30.03
CA ASP A 12 -5.16 -16.19 29.22
C ASP A 12 -5.23 -14.77 28.61
N GLU A 13 -4.16 -13.99 28.75
CA GLU A 13 -4.06 -12.62 28.25
C GLU A 13 -3.43 -12.61 26.84
N LYS A 14 -4.02 -11.83 25.94
CA LYS A 14 -3.51 -11.70 24.56
C LYS A 14 -2.12 -11.04 24.60
N ILE A 15 -1.11 -11.70 24.03
CA ILE A 15 0.27 -11.16 23.99
C ILE A 15 0.27 -9.83 23.24
N THR A 16 0.55 -8.74 23.96
CA THR A 16 0.77 -7.40 23.42
C THR A 16 2.25 -7.00 23.55
N GLY A 17 2.69 -5.95 22.86
CA GLY A 17 4.07 -5.45 23.01
C GLY A 17 4.43 -5.08 24.46
N ALA A 18 3.49 -4.57 25.23
CA ALA A 18 3.71 -4.24 26.65
C ALA A 18 3.85 -5.50 27.51
N LEU A 19 3.02 -6.52 27.27
CA LEU A 19 3.15 -7.84 27.89
C LEU A 19 4.46 -8.53 27.53
N ALA A 20 4.95 -8.35 26.31
CA ALA A 20 6.23 -8.88 25.87
C ALA A 20 7.42 -8.14 26.53
N GLU A 21 7.32 -6.83 26.74
CA GLU A 21 8.32 -6.05 27.49
C GLU A 21 8.30 -6.36 29.00
N ASP A 22 7.13 -6.52 29.61
CA ASP A 22 6.98 -6.92 31.01
C ASP A 22 7.52 -8.35 31.22
N LEU A 23 7.27 -9.25 30.26
CA LEU A 23 7.82 -10.60 30.24
C LEU A 23 9.33 -10.58 30.03
N SER A 24 9.84 -9.76 29.11
CA SER A 24 11.30 -9.59 28.90
C SER A 24 11.95 -9.04 30.16
N TYR A 25 11.38 -7.99 30.75
CA TYR A 25 11.89 -7.38 31.98
C TYR A 25 11.86 -8.37 33.15
N ALA A 26 10.78 -9.14 33.31
CA ALA A 26 10.68 -10.17 34.35
C ALA A 26 11.70 -11.30 34.15
N VAL A 27 11.91 -11.73 32.92
CA VAL A 27 12.91 -12.76 32.57
C VAL A 27 14.34 -12.23 32.76
N ASP A 28 14.59 -10.97 32.42
CA ASP A 28 15.93 -10.36 32.47
C ASP A 28 16.34 -9.89 33.87
N ASN A 29 15.40 -9.59 34.77
CA ASN A 29 15.68 -8.94 36.06
C ASN A 29 15.26 -9.73 37.30
N VAL A 30 14.44 -10.79 37.18
CA VAL A 30 14.04 -11.62 38.33
C VAL A 30 14.96 -12.84 38.44
N GLU A 31 16.06 -12.68 39.19
CA GLU A 31 17.07 -13.73 39.44
C GLU A 31 16.50 -15.00 40.10
N ASP A 32 15.32 -14.91 40.75
CA ASP A 32 14.70 -16.00 41.50
C ASP A 32 13.54 -16.67 40.74
N LEU A 33 13.55 -16.66 39.41
CA LEU A 33 12.80 -17.61 38.59
C LEU A 33 13.42 -19.02 38.73
N LYS A 34 13.46 -19.52 39.96
CA LYS A 34 13.63 -20.93 40.26
C LYS A 34 12.50 -21.65 39.54
N HIS A 35 12.82 -22.38 38.47
CA HIS A 35 12.83 -23.85 38.45
C HIS A 35 13.08 -24.30 37.00
N ASN A 36 14.37 -24.38 36.64
CA ASN A 36 14.87 -25.05 35.44
C ASN A 36 14.65 -26.59 35.43
N GLU A 37 13.84 -27.15 36.34
CA GLU A 37 13.73 -28.61 36.51
C GLU A 37 12.31 -29.17 36.58
N GLN A 38 11.25 -28.38 36.39
CA GLN A 38 9.88 -28.91 36.31
C GLN A 38 9.10 -28.32 35.14
N ILE A 39 9.54 -28.65 33.92
CA ILE A 39 8.70 -28.51 32.72
C ILE A 39 7.61 -29.58 32.81
N PRO A 40 6.30 -29.24 32.84
CA PRO A 40 5.21 -30.20 32.75
C PRO A 40 5.38 -31.07 31.50
N ASP A 41 5.03 -32.35 31.57
CA ASP A 41 5.22 -33.26 30.41
C ASP A 41 4.47 -32.81 29.14
N SER A 42 3.45 -31.94 29.28
CA SER A 42 2.75 -31.27 28.17
C SER A 42 3.58 -30.20 27.46
N GLU A 43 4.47 -29.50 28.17
CA GLU A 43 5.37 -28.47 27.61
C GLU A 43 6.67 -29.06 27.04
N LYS A 44 6.93 -30.36 27.25
CA LYS A 44 8.07 -31.08 26.64
C LYS A 44 7.84 -31.45 25.18
N GLN A 45 6.67 -31.14 24.63
CA GLN A 45 6.30 -31.45 23.24
C GLN A 45 6.21 -30.17 22.41
N GLY A 46 7.16 -29.97 21.50
CA GLY A 46 7.19 -28.81 20.61
C GLY A 46 8.58 -28.51 20.07
N VAL A 47 8.67 -27.47 19.23
CA VAL A 47 9.93 -26.94 18.70
C VAL A 47 10.39 -25.78 19.58
N LEU A 48 11.62 -25.82 20.07
CA LEU A 48 12.23 -24.73 20.83
C LEU A 48 12.84 -23.70 19.87
N LEU A 49 12.38 -22.45 19.94
CA LEU A 49 13.03 -21.32 19.28
C LEU A 49 13.92 -20.60 20.29
N ALA A 50 15.20 -20.41 19.96
CA ALA A 50 16.17 -19.77 20.84
C ALA A 50 16.97 -18.73 20.04
N ASP A 51 17.20 -17.55 20.64
CA ASP A 51 18.09 -16.54 20.07
C ASP A 51 19.54 -17.00 20.24
N CYS A 52 20.22 -17.26 19.11
CA CYS A 52 21.61 -17.73 19.08
C CYS A 52 22.61 -16.69 19.61
N ARG A 53 22.23 -15.41 19.73
CA ARG A 53 23.07 -14.35 20.31
C ARG A 53 23.01 -14.31 21.83
N ASN A 54 21.98 -14.91 22.44
CA ASN A 54 21.73 -14.88 23.89
C ASN A 54 21.76 -16.27 24.53
N ALA A 55 21.55 -17.34 23.77
CA ALA A 55 21.65 -18.72 24.25
C ALA A 55 23.09 -19.23 24.26
N LEU A 56 23.50 -19.93 25.32
CA LEU A 56 24.78 -20.65 25.39
C LEU A 56 24.60 -22.17 25.14
N TYR A 57 23.46 -22.73 25.56
CA TYR A 57 23.15 -24.16 25.47
C TYR A 57 21.68 -24.36 25.05
N VAL A 58 21.44 -25.30 24.13
CA VAL A 58 20.08 -25.64 23.64
C VAL A 58 19.68 -27.06 24.03
N ASP A 59 20.64 -27.98 24.22
CA ASP A 59 20.46 -29.38 24.68
C ASP A 59 19.24 -30.09 24.05
N ARG A 60 19.23 -30.20 22.72
CA ARG A 60 18.18 -30.90 21.95
C ARG A 60 18.80 -31.85 20.93
N PRO A 61 18.20 -33.03 20.68
CA PRO A 61 18.76 -34.04 19.78
C PRO A 61 18.83 -33.56 18.32
N LEU A 62 17.94 -32.67 17.89
CA LEU A 62 17.98 -32.01 16.58
C LEU A 62 18.03 -30.50 16.78
N VAL A 63 19.03 -29.84 16.20
CA VAL A 63 19.17 -28.37 16.22
C VAL A 63 19.19 -27.84 14.79
N ILE A 64 18.38 -26.81 14.53
CA ILE A 64 18.31 -26.13 13.23
C ILE A 64 18.84 -24.70 13.43
N PHE A 65 19.98 -24.38 12.83
CA PHE A 65 20.56 -23.05 12.80
C PHE A 65 20.03 -22.30 11.59
N ALA A 66 19.18 -21.29 11.82
CA ALA A 66 18.56 -20.50 10.76
C ALA A 66 19.33 -19.20 10.51
N GLY A 67 19.65 -18.93 9.24
CA GLY A 67 20.25 -17.66 8.82
C GLY A 67 21.69 -17.46 9.30
N ALA A 68 22.50 -18.52 9.38
CA ALA A 68 23.91 -18.49 9.80
C ALA A 68 24.86 -17.80 8.80
N ASP A 69 24.41 -16.69 8.21
CA ASP A 69 25.17 -15.84 7.30
C ASP A 69 25.98 -14.78 8.08
N ARG A 70 26.62 -13.85 7.36
CA ARG A 70 27.42 -12.76 7.96
C ARG A 70 26.67 -11.90 8.98
N ASN A 71 25.34 -11.92 9.03
CA ASN A 71 24.59 -11.18 10.06
C ASN A 71 24.71 -11.79 11.46
N TRP A 72 25.25 -13.00 11.58
CA TRP A 72 25.61 -13.59 12.88
C TRP A 72 26.90 -13.00 13.44
N ASP A 73 27.68 -12.31 12.61
CA ASP A 73 28.86 -11.59 13.08
C ASP A 73 28.38 -10.32 13.81
N VAL A 74 28.66 -10.24 15.11
CA VAL A 74 28.32 -9.07 15.92
C VAL A 74 29.32 -7.97 15.58
N ASP A 75 28.85 -6.90 14.93
CA ASP A 75 29.65 -5.68 14.78
C ASP A 75 29.39 -4.76 15.97
N GLU A 76 30.36 -4.68 16.89
CA GLU A 76 30.34 -3.73 18.01
C GLU A 76 31.04 -2.40 17.66
N SER A 77 31.19 -2.09 16.36
CA SER A 77 31.74 -0.83 15.90
C SER A 77 30.97 0.37 16.50
N GLY A 78 31.70 1.20 17.24
CA GLY A 78 31.19 2.44 17.84
C GLY A 78 31.12 2.50 19.38
N LYS A 79 31.45 1.43 20.10
CA LYS A 79 31.52 1.45 21.58
C LYS A 79 32.99 1.49 22.06
N GLU A 80 33.56 2.69 22.21
CA GLU A 80 34.97 2.89 22.64
C GLU A 80 35.34 2.28 24.01
N TYR A 81 34.35 1.89 24.82
CA TYR A 81 34.55 1.31 26.14
C TYR A 81 34.55 -0.23 26.18
N ILE A 82 34.34 -0.89 25.04
CA ILE A 82 34.38 -2.35 24.94
C ILE A 82 35.65 -2.78 24.22
N ASP A 83 36.38 -3.70 24.83
CA ASP A 83 37.50 -4.37 24.19
C ASP A 83 36.96 -5.31 23.10
N GLN A 84 37.12 -4.89 21.85
CA GLN A 84 36.63 -5.59 20.68
C GLN A 84 37.27 -6.98 20.50
N GLU A 85 38.53 -7.16 20.95
CA GLU A 85 39.21 -8.45 20.87
C GLU A 85 38.62 -9.42 21.89
N THR A 86 38.45 -8.96 23.14
CA THR A 86 37.81 -9.77 24.20
C THR A 86 36.35 -10.11 23.87
N ALA A 87 35.59 -9.18 23.29
CA ALA A 87 34.20 -9.42 22.87
C ALA A 87 34.13 -10.42 21.71
N ALA A 88 35.02 -10.32 20.72
CA ALA A 88 35.10 -11.26 19.62
C ALA A 88 35.48 -12.68 20.09
N ASP A 89 36.43 -12.80 21.03
CA ASP A 89 36.84 -14.08 21.61
C ASP A 89 35.69 -14.74 22.38
N LEU A 90 34.98 -13.98 23.21
CA LEU A 90 33.82 -14.49 23.95
C LEU A 90 32.71 -14.94 23.00
N GLN A 91 32.45 -14.21 21.92
CA GLN A 91 31.46 -14.61 20.92
C GLN A 91 31.90 -15.85 20.14
N ALA A 92 33.19 -15.97 19.81
CA ALA A 92 33.74 -17.16 19.17
C ALA A 92 33.61 -18.40 20.06
N GLU A 93 33.91 -18.29 21.36
CA GLU A 93 33.71 -19.38 22.32
C GLU A 93 32.23 -19.79 22.42
N ARG A 94 31.32 -18.81 22.49
CA ARG A 94 29.88 -19.06 22.54
C ARG A 94 29.37 -19.76 21.29
N MET A 95 29.77 -19.26 20.13
CA MET A 95 29.37 -19.83 18.84
C MET A 95 29.93 -21.25 18.67
N ALA A 96 31.16 -21.50 19.11
CA ALA A 96 31.77 -22.83 19.09
C ALA A 96 30.99 -23.81 19.96
N VAL A 97 30.58 -23.40 21.17
CA VAL A 97 29.75 -24.22 22.05
C VAL A 97 28.39 -24.50 21.43
N LEU A 98 27.75 -23.48 20.83
CA LEU A 98 26.42 -23.56 20.22
C LEU A 98 26.40 -24.50 19.01
N LEU A 99 27.36 -24.39 18.09
CA LEU A 99 27.47 -25.22 16.88
C LEU A 99 27.76 -26.70 17.20
N GLN A 100 28.28 -26.99 18.39
CA GLN A 100 28.49 -28.37 18.85
C GLN A 100 27.23 -29.00 19.46
N GLN A 101 26.17 -28.22 19.73
CA GLN A 101 24.95 -28.72 20.33
C GLN A 101 24.12 -29.55 19.35
N GLY A 102 23.53 -30.62 19.88
CA GLY A 102 22.60 -31.52 19.18
C GLY A 102 23.24 -32.67 18.43
N ASP A 103 22.59 -33.84 18.48
CA ASP A 103 23.05 -35.07 17.84
C ASP A 103 22.94 -34.99 16.31
N ALA A 104 21.93 -34.28 15.82
CA ALA A 104 21.73 -33.92 14.43
C ALA A 104 21.64 -32.40 14.29
N ARG A 105 22.31 -31.85 13.27
CA ARG A 105 22.40 -30.41 13.04
C ARG A 105 22.05 -30.08 11.59
N ILE A 106 21.22 -29.07 11.39
CA ILE A 106 20.86 -28.52 10.09
C ILE A 106 21.22 -27.04 10.08
N ILE A 107 21.96 -26.59 9.08
CA ILE A 107 22.19 -25.16 8.83
C ILE A 107 21.30 -24.77 7.66
N ALA A 108 20.33 -23.89 7.91
CA ALA A 108 19.36 -23.42 6.93
C ALA A 108 19.65 -21.96 6.58
N VAL A 109 19.99 -21.70 5.32
CA VAL A 109 20.42 -20.38 4.83
C VAL A 109 19.64 -19.99 3.59
N ARG A 110 19.50 -18.68 3.36
CA ARG A 110 18.97 -18.17 2.09
C ARG A 110 20.01 -18.42 1.00
N PRO A 111 19.60 -18.71 -0.25
CA PRO A 111 20.54 -18.97 -1.34
C PRO A 111 21.33 -17.71 -1.75
N ALA A 112 20.73 -16.53 -1.65
CA ALA A 112 21.38 -15.26 -1.94
C ALA A 112 20.97 -14.18 -0.95
N THR A 113 21.90 -13.27 -0.64
CA THR A 113 21.68 -12.09 0.22
C THR A 113 22.22 -10.87 -0.51
N GLY A 114 21.37 -9.88 -0.79
CA GLY A 114 21.79 -8.66 -1.50
C GLY A 114 22.17 -8.86 -2.98
N GLY A 115 21.75 -9.98 -3.61
CA GLY A 115 22.09 -10.31 -5.00
C GLY A 115 23.39 -11.12 -5.16
N GLU A 116 24.13 -11.31 -4.07
CA GLU A 116 25.31 -12.16 -4.01
C GLU A 116 24.98 -13.49 -3.31
N GLU A 117 25.76 -14.52 -3.62
CA GLU A 117 25.65 -15.83 -2.95
C GLU A 117 25.91 -15.69 -1.46
N THR A 118 25.07 -16.31 -0.62
CA THR A 118 25.16 -16.13 0.83
C THR A 118 26.47 -16.74 1.37
N CYS A 119 27.31 -15.89 1.97
CA CYS A 119 28.51 -16.32 2.66
C CYS A 119 28.21 -16.80 4.10
N PRO A 120 28.94 -17.82 4.60
CA PRO A 120 28.94 -18.18 6.02
C PRO A 120 29.42 -17.03 6.92
N CYS A 121 29.01 -17.06 8.19
CA CYS A 121 29.56 -16.18 9.22
C CYS A 121 31.06 -16.45 9.47
N ARG A 122 31.77 -15.46 10.03
CA ARG A 122 33.22 -15.51 10.24
C ARG A 122 33.65 -16.72 11.06
N HIS A 123 32.90 -17.09 12.09
CA HIS A 123 33.27 -18.22 12.94
C HIS A 123 33.24 -19.56 12.18
N ILE A 124 32.26 -19.78 11.31
CA ILE A 124 32.22 -20.97 10.46
C ILE A 124 33.39 -20.95 9.47
N ALA A 125 33.71 -19.78 8.92
CA ALA A 125 34.86 -19.63 8.01
C ALA A 125 36.19 -19.95 8.71
N ASP A 126 36.39 -19.46 9.93
CA ASP A 126 37.61 -19.70 10.73
C ASP A 126 37.76 -21.19 11.09
N LEU A 127 36.66 -21.90 11.39
CA LEU A 127 36.67 -23.35 11.62
C LEU A 127 37.09 -24.12 10.36
N MET A 128 36.58 -23.75 9.19
CA MET A 128 36.95 -24.39 7.93
C MET A 128 38.40 -24.10 7.53
N ALA A 129 38.87 -22.87 7.76
CA ALA A 129 40.25 -22.48 7.54
C ALA A 129 41.22 -23.27 8.44
N ALA A 130 40.85 -23.56 9.70
CA ALA A 130 41.63 -24.42 10.59
C ALA A 130 41.75 -25.86 10.09
N GLU A 131 40.76 -26.35 9.31
CA GLU A 131 40.81 -27.64 8.61
C GLU A 131 41.47 -27.57 7.22
N GLY A 132 41.95 -26.39 6.80
CA GLY A 132 42.59 -26.17 5.49
C GLY A 132 41.62 -26.09 4.31
N LYS A 133 40.36 -25.74 4.54
CA LYS A 133 39.31 -25.57 3.51
C LYS A 133 38.92 -24.10 3.39
N SER A 134 38.52 -23.69 2.18
CA SER A 134 37.87 -22.39 1.99
C SER A 134 36.40 -22.47 2.40
N ALA A 135 35.82 -21.34 2.79
CA ALA A 135 34.43 -21.19 3.20
C ALA A 135 33.84 -19.88 2.65
N ASP A 136 34.13 -19.60 1.38
CA ASP A 136 33.62 -18.41 0.68
C ASP A 136 32.10 -18.53 0.48
N THR A 137 31.61 -19.75 0.28
CA THR A 137 30.19 -20.10 0.14
C THR A 137 29.83 -21.32 0.99
N PHE A 138 28.53 -21.55 1.24
CA PHE A 138 28.08 -22.81 1.86
C PHE A 138 28.33 -24.04 0.98
N GLY A 139 28.53 -23.86 -0.33
CA GLY A 139 28.92 -24.91 -1.26
C GLY A 139 30.32 -25.46 -1.01
N ASP A 140 31.22 -24.64 -0.47
CA ASP A 140 32.58 -25.07 -0.11
C ASP A 140 32.62 -25.93 1.16
N ILE A 141 31.60 -25.78 2.01
CA ILE A 141 31.47 -26.46 3.30
C ILE A 141 30.74 -27.80 3.15
N CYS A 142 29.68 -27.84 2.33
CA CYS A 142 28.81 -29.01 2.21
C CYS A 142 28.78 -29.54 0.77
N SER A 143 29.17 -30.82 0.60
CA SER A 143 29.19 -31.48 -0.71
C SER A 143 27.80 -31.72 -1.33
N GLU A 144 26.73 -31.65 -0.53
CA GLU A 144 25.34 -31.84 -0.98
C GLU A 144 24.44 -30.76 -0.37
N LEU A 145 24.32 -29.61 -1.06
CA LEU A 145 23.32 -28.61 -0.71
C LEU A 145 21.93 -29.10 -1.11
N LYS A 146 21.08 -29.33 -0.11
CA LYS A 146 19.66 -29.60 -0.33
C LYS A 146 18.91 -28.28 -0.51
N THR A 147 18.57 -27.98 -1.76
CA THR A 147 17.74 -26.83 -2.12
C THR A 147 16.27 -27.25 -2.19
N GLY A 148 15.39 -26.51 -1.52
CA GLY A 148 13.96 -26.81 -1.49
C GLY A 148 13.20 -26.10 -0.38
N SER A 149 11.88 -26.30 -0.35
CA SER A 149 11.01 -25.88 0.75
C SER A 149 10.86 -27.03 1.74
N TRP A 150 11.00 -26.74 3.04
CA TRP A 150 10.72 -27.71 4.13
C TRP A 150 9.21 -27.88 4.38
N HIS A 151 8.37 -27.27 3.54
CA HIS A 151 6.94 -27.48 3.52
C HIS A 151 6.62 -28.86 2.93
N ILE A 152 6.23 -29.79 3.79
CA ILE A 152 5.40 -30.91 3.35
C ILE A 152 4.01 -30.32 3.14
N ASP A 153 3.44 -30.49 1.95
CA ASP A 153 2.05 -30.15 1.67
C ASP A 153 1.11 -30.98 2.56
N ALA A 154 0.93 -30.55 3.81
CA ALA A 154 -0.37 -30.70 4.43
C ALA A 154 -1.37 -29.99 3.50
N PRO A 155 -2.56 -30.54 3.23
CA PRO A 155 -3.60 -29.85 2.50
C PRO A 155 -4.08 -28.70 3.39
N ALA A 156 -3.28 -27.65 3.45
CA ALA A 156 -3.77 -26.34 3.75
C ALA A 156 -4.78 -26.05 2.65
N ASP A 157 -5.98 -25.70 3.05
CA ASP A 157 -6.91 -24.94 2.22
C ASP A 157 -6.29 -23.55 2.00
N ARG A 158 -5.16 -23.54 1.31
CA ARG A 158 -4.64 -22.38 0.65
C ARG A 158 -5.54 -22.26 -0.54
N ASP A 159 -6.45 -21.30 -0.45
CA ASP A 159 -6.96 -20.58 -1.60
C ASP A 159 -5.76 -20.24 -2.48
N ARG A 160 -5.46 -21.17 -3.39
CA ARG A 160 -4.66 -20.92 -4.56
C ARG A 160 -5.43 -19.78 -5.20
N ARG A 161 -4.91 -18.55 -5.09
CA ARG A 161 -5.04 -17.59 -6.19
C ARG A 161 -4.70 -18.45 -7.39
N LYS A 162 -5.72 -18.78 -8.20
CA LYS A 162 -5.66 -19.80 -9.23
C LYS A 162 -4.26 -19.73 -9.83
N SER A 163 -3.51 -20.84 -9.82
CA SER A 163 -2.57 -21.08 -10.91
C SER A 163 -3.30 -20.57 -12.13
N LEU A 164 -2.78 -19.54 -12.83
CA LEU A 164 -3.37 -19.03 -14.07
C LEU A 164 -3.76 -20.26 -14.85
N GLY A 165 -5.05 -20.60 -14.74
CA GLY A 165 -5.49 -21.93 -15.04
C GLY A 165 -5.55 -21.87 -16.51
N SER A 166 -4.49 -22.34 -17.19
CA SER A 166 -4.36 -22.42 -18.64
C SER A 166 -5.44 -21.56 -19.28
N GLN A 167 -5.29 -20.23 -19.25
CA GLN A 167 -6.32 -19.39 -19.84
C GLN A 167 -6.31 -19.79 -21.30
N ASP A 168 -7.36 -20.53 -21.67
CA ASP A 168 -7.67 -20.91 -23.03
C ASP A 168 -7.64 -19.62 -23.85
N ALA A 169 -6.58 -19.47 -24.65
CA ALA A 169 -6.24 -18.29 -25.43
C ALA A 169 -6.03 -17.00 -24.61
N PRO A 170 -5.15 -16.08 -25.05
CA PRO A 170 -5.22 -14.71 -24.54
C PRO A 170 -6.63 -14.20 -24.83
N ALA A 171 -7.39 -13.85 -23.80
CA ALA A 171 -8.53 -12.98 -24.01
C ALA A 171 -8.01 -11.77 -24.79
N ASP A 172 -8.66 -11.40 -25.89
CA ASP A 172 -8.22 -10.35 -26.81
C ASP A 172 -7.90 -8.99 -26.14
N ARG A 173 -8.22 -8.84 -24.84
CA ARG A 173 -8.04 -7.65 -24.00
C ARG A 173 -7.74 -8.03 -22.54
N VAL A 174 -6.66 -7.48 -21.97
CA VAL A 174 -6.37 -7.55 -20.53
C VAL A 174 -7.23 -6.54 -19.77
N LYS A 175 -7.91 -6.97 -18.70
CA LYS A 175 -8.66 -6.04 -17.83
C LYS A 175 -7.78 -5.45 -16.73
N PHE A 176 -7.81 -4.14 -16.57
CA PHE A 176 -7.06 -3.44 -15.53
C PHE A 176 -7.89 -3.15 -14.28
N SER A 177 -7.26 -3.35 -13.11
CA SER A 177 -7.62 -2.60 -11.91
C SER A 177 -6.91 -1.24 -11.92
N LYS A 178 -7.34 -0.30 -11.06
CA LYS A 178 -6.63 0.97 -10.80
C LYS A 178 -5.12 0.76 -10.65
N THR A 179 -4.70 -0.08 -9.70
CA THR A 179 -3.28 -0.28 -9.37
C THR A 179 -2.51 -0.87 -10.55
N ALA A 180 -3.12 -1.80 -11.28
CA ALA A 180 -2.51 -2.40 -12.46
C ALA A 180 -2.31 -1.36 -13.59
N TYR A 181 -3.32 -0.51 -13.84
CA TYR A 181 -3.21 0.52 -14.87
C TYR A 181 -2.21 1.62 -14.50
N ASN A 182 -2.19 2.08 -13.24
CA ASN A 182 -1.19 3.05 -12.77
C ASN A 182 0.23 2.52 -13.02
N ARG A 183 0.50 1.26 -12.65
CA ARG A 183 1.80 0.61 -12.93
C ARG A 183 2.10 0.54 -14.42
N PHE A 184 1.14 0.13 -15.24
CA PHE A 184 1.33 0.03 -16.70
C PHE A 184 1.64 1.38 -17.34
N ALA A 185 0.87 2.41 -16.99
CA ALA A 185 1.02 3.76 -17.52
C ALA A 185 2.35 4.43 -17.10
N GLU A 186 2.88 4.07 -15.93
CA GLU A 186 4.18 4.50 -15.44
C GLU A 186 5.34 3.73 -16.07
N CYS A 187 5.29 2.39 -16.00
CA CYS A 187 6.38 1.50 -16.38
C CYS A 187 5.88 0.08 -16.69
N ARG A 188 6.06 -0.35 -17.94
CA ARG A 188 5.66 -1.69 -18.41
C ARG A 188 6.37 -2.81 -17.64
N ALA A 189 7.66 -2.64 -17.34
CA ALA A 189 8.40 -3.61 -16.53
C ALA A 189 7.82 -3.72 -15.10
N ALA A 190 7.46 -2.58 -14.47
CA ALA A 190 6.81 -2.58 -13.15
C ALA A 190 5.43 -3.23 -13.19
N TYR A 191 4.67 -3.06 -14.28
CA TYR A 191 3.42 -3.76 -14.49
C TYR A 191 3.60 -5.28 -14.56
N LEU A 192 4.55 -5.78 -15.34
CA LEU A 192 4.85 -7.22 -15.44
C LEU A 192 5.30 -7.78 -14.09
N LEU A 193 6.25 -7.13 -13.42
CA LEU A 193 6.74 -7.55 -12.11
C LEU A 193 5.61 -7.60 -11.07
N GLY A 194 4.69 -6.63 -11.10
CA GLY A 194 3.54 -6.60 -10.20
C GLY A 194 2.46 -7.67 -10.47
N GLN A 195 2.56 -8.45 -11.55
CA GLN A 195 1.72 -9.64 -11.75
C GLN A 195 2.27 -10.86 -10.99
N PHE A 196 3.58 -10.88 -10.72
CA PHE A 196 4.26 -12.05 -10.15
C PHE A 196 4.72 -11.84 -8.71
N LEU A 197 5.04 -10.60 -8.34
CA LEU A 197 5.59 -10.24 -7.05
C LEU A 197 4.52 -9.58 -6.21
N ASP A 198 4.26 -10.16 -5.04
CA ASP A 198 3.52 -9.48 -4.00
C ASP A 198 4.39 -8.36 -3.42
N THR A 199 3.79 -7.20 -3.19
CA THR A 199 4.41 -6.13 -2.42
C THR A 199 4.28 -6.49 -0.95
N GLU A 200 5.36 -6.35 -0.17
CA GLU A 200 5.35 -6.61 1.27
C GLU A 200 4.23 -5.82 1.96
N GLU A 201 3.51 -6.48 2.87
CA GLU A 201 2.52 -5.84 3.73
C GLU A 201 3.27 -4.84 4.64
N ASN A 202 2.86 -3.56 4.60
CA ASN A 202 3.45 -2.52 5.43
C ASN A 202 2.42 -1.89 6.37
N ASP A 203 2.88 -1.18 7.39
CA ASP A 203 2.06 -0.55 8.44
C ASP A 203 0.93 0.33 7.88
N LYS A 204 1.20 1.02 6.76
CA LYS A 204 0.23 1.89 6.08
C LYS A 204 -0.92 1.11 5.47
N LEU A 205 -0.64 -0.06 4.90
CA LEU A 205 -1.67 -0.94 4.34
C LEU A 205 -2.58 -1.43 5.45
N PHE A 206 -2.01 -1.84 6.58
CA PHE A 206 -2.78 -2.33 7.72
C PHE A 206 -3.68 -1.24 8.34
N PHE A 207 -3.14 -0.05 8.59
CA PHE A 207 -3.92 1.09 9.12
C PHE A 207 -5.09 1.43 8.18
N GLY A 208 -4.81 1.45 6.86
CA GLY A 208 -5.82 1.57 5.82
C GLY A 208 -6.91 0.53 5.98
N THR A 209 -6.57 -0.75 5.87
CA THR A 209 -7.52 -1.86 5.97
C THR A 209 -8.40 -1.78 7.21
N SER A 210 -7.81 -1.50 8.39
CA SER A 210 -8.57 -1.40 9.64
C SER A 210 -9.61 -0.26 9.61
N MET A 211 -9.30 0.85 8.95
CA MET A 211 -10.24 1.98 8.79
C MET A 211 -11.35 1.67 7.79
N HIS A 212 -11.06 0.94 6.72
CA HIS A 212 -12.09 0.47 5.77
C HIS A 212 -13.03 -0.55 6.43
N GLU A 213 -12.48 -1.49 7.20
CA GLU A 213 -13.27 -2.45 7.99
C GLU A 213 -14.22 -1.71 8.96
N PHE A 214 -13.71 -0.70 9.68
CA PHE A 214 -14.56 0.10 10.56
C PHE A 214 -15.63 0.90 9.80
N ALA A 215 -15.29 1.39 8.60
CA ALA A 215 -16.21 2.14 7.76
C ALA A 215 -17.41 1.31 7.32
N GLU A 216 -17.15 0.11 6.84
CA GLU A 216 -18.19 -0.83 6.46
C GLU A 216 -19.05 -1.25 7.67
N LEU A 217 -18.42 -1.57 8.81
CA LEU A 217 -19.13 -1.90 10.04
C LEU A 217 -20.08 -0.77 10.45
N TYR A 218 -19.59 0.48 10.51
CA TYR A 218 -20.42 1.61 10.92
C TYR A 218 -21.53 1.92 9.92
N LEU A 219 -21.28 1.72 8.63
CA LEU A 219 -22.29 1.90 7.60
C LEU A 219 -23.43 0.87 7.72
N LEU A 220 -23.11 -0.40 7.98
CA LEU A 220 -24.11 -1.48 8.04
C LEU A 220 -24.79 -1.62 9.41
N TYR A 221 -24.04 -1.40 10.48
CA TYR A 221 -24.44 -1.65 11.87
C TYR A 221 -24.09 -0.46 12.80
N PRO A 222 -24.55 0.76 12.50
CA PRO A 222 -24.28 1.92 13.36
C PRO A 222 -24.81 1.74 14.78
N GLU A 223 -25.90 0.99 14.95
CA GLU A 223 -26.48 0.65 16.26
C GLU A 223 -25.49 -0.13 17.13
N THR A 224 -24.82 -1.15 16.58
CA THR A 224 -23.82 -1.95 17.30
C THR A 224 -22.65 -1.07 17.74
N VAL A 225 -22.19 -0.19 16.86
CA VAL A 225 -21.10 0.75 17.19
C VAL A 225 -21.52 1.75 18.26
N ARG A 226 -22.76 2.24 18.23
CA ARG A 226 -23.29 3.18 19.23
C ARG A 226 -23.54 2.51 20.58
N GLU A 227 -23.98 1.25 20.60
CA GLU A 227 -24.22 0.47 21.82
C GLU A 227 -22.93 0.13 22.56
N LYS A 228 -21.93 -0.42 21.85
CA LYS A 228 -20.64 -0.78 22.45
C LYS A 228 -19.72 0.41 22.67
N GLY A 229 -19.91 1.47 21.89
CA GLY A 229 -19.11 2.70 21.92
C GLY A 229 -17.85 2.63 21.06
N THR A 230 -17.42 3.79 20.57
CA THR A 230 -16.26 3.90 19.66
C THR A 230 -14.95 3.45 20.31
N GLU A 231 -14.77 3.64 21.62
CA GLU A 231 -13.54 3.22 22.32
C GLU A 231 -13.35 1.69 22.28
N TYR A 232 -14.43 0.91 22.31
CA TYR A 232 -14.36 -0.55 22.21
C TYR A 232 -13.73 -1.03 20.90
N PHE A 233 -14.16 -0.45 19.77
CA PHE A 233 -13.60 -0.78 18.47
C PHE A 233 -12.20 -0.20 18.29
N LEU A 234 -11.94 0.97 18.86
CA LEU A 234 -10.61 1.59 18.85
C LEU A 234 -9.58 0.72 19.59
N ASP A 235 -9.92 0.15 20.74
CA ASP A 235 -9.03 -0.72 21.50
C ASP A 235 -8.68 -1.98 20.69
N ARG A 236 -9.67 -2.62 20.05
CA ARG A 236 -9.46 -3.77 19.16
C ARG A 236 -8.57 -3.45 17.96
N MET A 237 -8.82 -2.32 17.30
CA MET A 237 -7.99 -1.86 16.18
C MET A 237 -6.57 -1.56 16.65
N SER A 238 -6.42 -0.93 17.82
CA SER A 238 -5.12 -0.58 18.42
C SER A 238 -4.33 -1.83 18.82
N GLU A 239 -4.96 -2.85 19.38
CA GLU A 239 -4.31 -4.13 19.72
C GLU A 239 -3.77 -4.83 18.48
N ARG A 240 -4.56 -4.86 17.39
CA ARG A 240 -4.13 -5.48 16.13
C ARG A 240 -2.98 -4.68 15.48
N TYR A 241 -2.93 -3.37 15.71
CA TYR A 241 -1.86 -2.47 15.27
C TYR A 241 -0.59 -2.53 16.14
N ALA A 242 -0.72 -2.92 17.41
CA ALA A 242 0.39 -2.90 18.37
C ALA A 242 1.55 -3.84 18.03
N GLY A 243 1.32 -4.89 17.23
CA GLY A 243 2.38 -5.78 16.74
C GLY A 243 3.19 -5.21 15.56
N ILE A 244 2.76 -4.06 15.03
CA ILE A 244 3.31 -3.42 13.84
C ILE A 244 3.91 -2.05 14.20
N SER A 245 3.24 -1.29 15.07
CA SER A 245 3.73 -0.01 15.56
C SER A 245 4.84 -0.15 16.62
N SER A 246 5.72 0.85 16.69
CA SER A 246 6.70 0.96 17.78
C SER A 246 6.06 1.50 19.06
N GLU A 247 6.58 1.10 20.22
CA GLU A 247 6.07 1.51 21.54
C GLU A 247 5.93 3.04 21.68
N CYS A 248 6.90 3.77 21.14
CA CYS A 248 6.92 5.23 21.20
C CYS A 248 5.84 5.91 20.34
N LEU A 249 5.28 5.19 19.36
CA LEU A 249 4.25 5.71 18.45
C LEU A 249 2.84 5.25 18.82
N LYS A 250 2.68 4.20 19.64
CA LYS A 250 1.37 3.65 20.03
C LYS A 250 0.33 4.70 20.41
N ARG A 251 0.71 5.68 21.25
CA ARG A 251 -0.20 6.75 21.67
C ARG A 251 -0.63 7.63 20.50
N THR A 252 0.34 8.05 19.68
CA THR A 252 0.10 8.87 18.49
C THR A 252 -0.77 8.13 17.48
N ASP A 253 -0.52 6.84 17.27
CA ASP A 253 -1.29 6.01 16.35
C ASP A 253 -2.71 5.78 16.84
N ARG A 254 -2.90 5.51 18.13
CA ARG A 254 -4.22 5.40 18.75
C ARG A 254 -5.00 6.72 18.64
N ASP A 255 -4.37 7.85 18.93
CA ASP A 255 -5.00 9.17 18.82
C ASP A 255 -5.39 9.46 17.35
N LYS A 256 -4.52 9.11 16.40
CA LYS A 256 -4.80 9.20 14.97
C LYS A 256 -5.95 8.28 14.55
N MET A 257 -6.00 7.04 15.05
CA MET A 257 -7.10 6.12 14.77
C MET A 257 -8.43 6.67 15.28
N LYS A 258 -8.47 7.07 16.55
CA LYS A 258 -9.63 7.68 17.18
C LYS A 258 -10.17 8.86 16.38
N PHE A 259 -9.24 9.70 15.96
CA PHE A 259 -9.54 10.87 15.17
C PHE A 259 -10.16 10.51 13.80
N CYS A 260 -9.53 9.61 13.04
CA CYS A 260 -10.04 9.14 11.75
C CYS A 260 -11.42 8.49 11.89
N MET A 261 -11.62 7.64 12.90
CA MET A 261 -12.92 7.00 13.18
C MET A 261 -14.01 8.05 13.43
N GLY A 262 -13.72 9.08 14.22
CA GLY A 262 -14.67 10.15 14.51
C GLY A 262 -15.09 10.93 13.26
N ASN A 263 -14.13 11.27 12.38
CA ASN A 263 -14.43 11.93 11.11
C ASN A 263 -15.22 11.03 10.16
N LEU A 264 -14.86 9.76 10.10
CA LEU A 264 -15.56 8.78 9.30
C LEU A 264 -17.02 8.60 9.74
N MET A 265 -17.28 8.49 11.04
CA MET A 265 -18.64 8.41 11.57
C MET A 265 -19.46 9.65 11.20
N LYS A 266 -18.90 10.86 11.37
CA LYS A 266 -19.56 12.12 10.98
C LYS A 266 -19.89 12.16 9.50
N PHE A 267 -18.97 11.70 8.65
CA PHE A 267 -19.16 11.68 7.21
C PHE A 267 -20.22 10.65 6.80
N ILE A 268 -20.16 9.42 7.31
CA ILE A 268 -21.17 8.40 7.04
C ILE A 268 -22.56 8.88 7.50
N ASP A 269 -22.68 9.47 8.69
CA ASP A 269 -23.94 10.02 9.18
C ASP A 269 -24.51 11.15 8.29
N SER A 270 -23.68 11.82 7.48
CA SER A 270 -24.12 12.91 6.58
C SER A 270 -24.88 12.41 5.34
N PHE A 271 -24.60 11.19 4.88
CA PHE A 271 -25.17 10.65 3.64
C PHE A 271 -25.85 9.28 3.78
N ARG A 272 -25.63 8.55 4.88
CA ARG A 272 -26.09 7.16 5.04
C ARG A 272 -27.60 7.04 4.79
N PRO A 273 -28.04 6.15 3.90
CA PRO A 273 -29.47 5.92 3.68
C PRO A 273 -30.11 5.27 4.92
N ALA A 274 -31.43 5.38 5.04
CA ALA A 274 -32.18 4.78 6.16
C ALA A 274 -31.98 3.26 6.25
N SER A 275 -31.83 2.59 5.10
CA SER A 275 -31.50 1.17 4.99
C SER A 275 -30.41 0.97 3.95
N VAL A 276 -29.31 0.33 4.33
CA VAL A 276 -28.28 -0.15 3.41
C VAL A 276 -28.60 -1.61 3.07
N PRO A 277 -28.55 -2.03 1.79
CA PRO A 277 -28.81 -3.42 1.39
C PRO A 277 -27.88 -4.39 2.11
N ARG A 278 -28.41 -5.53 2.52
CA ARG A 278 -27.68 -6.62 3.20
C ARG A 278 -27.72 -7.90 2.37
N ASP A 279 -27.28 -7.76 1.12
CA ASP A 279 -27.37 -8.75 0.05
C ASP A 279 -25.98 -9.14 -0.50
N GLY A 280 -24.92 -8.81 0.25
CA GLY A 280 -23.54 -9.11 -0.08
C GLY A 280 -23.16 -10.57 0.16
N ASN A 281 -22.00 -10.96 -0.38
CA ASN A 281 -21.47 -12.31 -0.25
C ASN A 281 -20.70 -12.46 1.08
N PRO A 282 -21.12 -13.35 1.99
CA PRO A 282 -20.35 -13.66 3.20
C PRO A 282 -19.03 -14.37 2.90
N ASP A 283 -18.97 -15.15 1.81
CA ASP A 283 -17.77 -15.88 1.37
C ASP A 283 -16.81 -14.98 0.56
N ARG A 284 -16.76 -13.68 0.85
CA ARG A 284 -15.86 -12.77 0.15
C ARG A 284 -14.42 -13.05 0.57
N LYS A 285 -13.50 -12.80 -0.37
CA LYS A 285 -12.07 -13.11 -0.20
C LYS A 285 -11.42 -12.43 1.01
N TYR A 286 -11.88 -11.25 1.39
CA TYR A 286 -11.36 -10.47 2.51
C TYR A 286 -12.53 -10.09 3.43
N PRO A 287 -12.94 -10.96 4.35
CA PRO A 287 -14.03 -10.67 5.28
C PRO A 287 -13.65 -9.53 6.23
N ASN A 288 -14.66 -8.89 6.82
CA ASN A 288 -14.45 -7.80 7.75
C ASN A 288 -14.20 -8.34 9.15
N SER A 289 -12.96 -8.26 9.64
CA SER A 289 -12.59 -8.84 10.93
C SER A 289 -13.33 -8.22 12.12
N LEU A 290 -13.74 -6.95 12.02
CA LEU A 290 -14.53 -6.30 13.08
C LEU A 290 -15.98 -6.78 13.09
N MET A 291 -16.55 -7.12 11.94
CA MET A 291 -17.89 -7.72 11.85
C MET A 291 -17.87 -9.18 12.31
N GLU A 292 -16.84 -9.95 11.93
CA GLU A 292 -16.66 -11.34 12.39
C GLU A 292 -16.53 -11.41 13.91
N ALA A 293 -15.76 -10.50 14.53
CA ALA A 293 -15.59 -10.43 15.99
C ALA A 293 -16.87 -10.04 16.74
N GLU A 294 -17.93 -9.68 16.02
CA GLU A 294 -19.25 -9.30 16.49
C GLU A 294 -20.35 -10.28 16.07
N ASP A 295 -19.97 -11.41 15.44
CA ASP A 295 -20.90 -12.40 14.87
C ASP A 295 -21.91 -11.77 13.86
N LEU A 296 -21.45 -10.76 13.10
CA LEU A 296 -22.25 -10.06 12.10
C LEU A 296 -21.98 -10.61 10.70
N GLU A 297 -22.89 -11.44 10.21
CA GLU A 297 -22.70 -12.20 8.95
C GLU A 297 -23.29 -11.51 7.70
N GLU A 298 -24.13 -10.48 7.84
CA GLU A 298 -24.77 -9.85 6.68
C GLU A 298 -23.87 -8.73 6.10
N TYR A 299 -23.44 -8.91 4.86
CA TYR A 299 -22.65 -7.96 4.07
C TYR A 299 -23.53 -7.20 3.05
N SER A 300 -22.98 -6.17 2.41
CA SER A 300 -23.68 -5.43 1.35
C SER A 300 -23.08 -5.65 -0.02
N SER A 301 -23.93 -5.73 -1.06
CA SER A 301 -23.47 -5.65 -2.45
C SER A 301 -22.99 -4.24 -2.84
N CYS A 302 -23.18 -3.24 -1.98
CA CYS A 302 -22.76 -1.87 -2.19
C CYS A 302 -21.43 -1.51 -1.53
N THR A 303 -20.83 -2.39 -0.72
CA THR A 303 -19.57 -2.12 0.02
C THR A 303 -18.47 -3.10 -0.35
N GLU A 304 -17.22 -2.63 -0.34
CA GLU A 304 -16.00 -3.45 -0.48
C GLU A 304 -16.08 -4.49 -1.61
N THR A 305 -16.63 -4.07 -2.75
CA THR A 305 -16.91 -4.92 -3.91
C THR A 305 -16.31 -4.35 -5.18
N GLU A 306 -16.44 -5.10 -6.27
CA GLU A 306 -16.00 -4.70 -7.59
C GLU A 306 -17.15 -4.56 -8.59
N MET A 307 -17.05 -3.56 -9.46
CA MET A 307 -17.93 -3.37 -10.61
C MET A 307 -17.13 -3.57 -11.88
N ASP A 308 -17.56 -4.55 -12.68
CA ASP A 308 -17.00 -4.82 -14.00
C ASP A 308 -17.82 -4.11 -15.09
N CYS A 309 -17.14 -3.66 -16.14
CA CYS A 309 -17.76 -3.10 -17.33
C CYS A 309 -17.41 -3.97 -18.54
N LYS A 310 -18.41 -4.35 -19.34
CA LYS A 310 -18.16 -5.15 -20.56
C LYS A 310 -17.54 -4.32 -21.67
N ASP A 311 -17.84 -3.02 -21.70
CA ASP A 311 -17.43 -2.11 -22.76
C ASP A 311 -16.06 -1.46 -22.49
N LEU A 312 -15.46 -1.72 -21.32
CA LEU A 312 -14.13 -1.23 -20.96
C LEU A 312 -13.25 -2.37 -20.48
N PRO A 313 -11.95 -2.37 -20.82
CA PRO A 313 -10.99 -3.31 -20.26
C PRO A 313 -10.54 -2.87 -18.86
N ALA A 314 -11.48 -2.52 -17.99
CA ALA A 314 -11.21 -2.14 -16.62
C ALA A 314 -12.40 -2.40 -15.70
N PHE A 315 -12.10 -2.49 -14.41
CA PHE A 315 -13.08 -2.67 -13.35
C PHE A 315 -12.74 -1.77 -12.16
N ALA A 316 -13.77 -1.36 -11.42
CA ALA A 316 -13.64 -0.46 -10.27
C ALA A 316 -13.80 -1.25 -8.97
N LYS A 317 -12.90 -1.05 -8.00
CA LYS A 317 -13.00 -1.60 -6.64
C LYS A 317 -13.27 -0.46 -5.66
N TYR A 318 -14.40 -0.44 -5.00
CA TYR A 318 -14.80 0.73 -4.22
C TYR A 318 -15.28 0.35 -2.84
N ASP A 319 -15.16 1.31 -1.92
CA ASP A 319 -15.53 1.09 -0.53
C ASP A 319 -17.04 1.20 -0.35
N TYR A 320 -17.68 2.15 -1.05
CA TYR A 320 -19.13 2.26 -1.07
C TYR A 320 -19.66 2.82 -2.40
N GLN A 321 -20.77 2.26 -2.88
CA GLN A 321 -21.51 2.75 -4.05
C GLN A 321 -22.97 3.01 -3.71
N MET A 322 -23.46 4.16 -4.14
CA MET A 322 -24.87 4.58 -4.04
C MET A 322 -25.30 5.24 -5.35
N ASP A 323 -26.25 4.63 -6.07
CA ASP A 323 -26.68 5.08 -7.40
C ASP A 323 -25.50 5.37 -8.36
N ASN A 324 -25.35 6.63 -8.80
CA ASN A 324 -24.25 7.07 -9.66
C ASN A 324 -23.12 7.76 -8.88
N LEU A 325 -22.98 7.44 -7.60
CA LEU A 325 -21.92 7.92 -6.73
C LEU A 325 -21.09 6.74 -6.23
N ILE A 326 -19.78 6.83 -6.39
CA ILE A 326 -18.81 6.01 -5.66
C ILE A 326 -18.16 6.87 -4.57
N ILE A 327 -17.99 6.30 -3.39
CA ILE A 327 -17.27 6.89 -2.27
C ILE A 327 -16.05 6.01 -1.98
N ASP A 328 -14.90 6.67 -1.82
CA ASP A 328 -13.66 6.03 -1.43
C ASP A 328 -13.02 6.80 -0.27
N TYR A 329 -12.61 6.03 0.72
CA TYR A 329 -12.12 6.44 2.00
C TYR A 329 -10.58 6.44 1.99
N LYS A 330 -9.97 7.58 2.26
CA LYS A 330 -8.52 7.77 2.19
C LYS A 330 -7.92 8.02 3.56
N THR A 331 -6.95 7.19 3.95
CA THR A 331 -6.14 7.32 5.17
C THR A 331 -4.80 8.03 4.94
N GLY A 332 -4.43 8.25 3.67
CA GLY A 332 -3.21 8.95 3.27
C GLY A 332 -3.31 10.47 3.36
N GLN A 333 -2.28 11.14 2.85
CA GLN A 333 -2.23 12.61 2.78
C GLN A 333 -3.39 13.15 1.94
N SER A 334 -4.00 14.24 2.40
CA SER A 334 -5.05 14.94 1.67
C SER A 334 -4.52 15.54 0.37
N HIS A 335 -5.31 15.45 -0.70
CA HIS A 335 -4.99 16.10 -1.96
C HIS A 335 -5.96 17.23 -2.28
N LYS A 336 -5.43 18.33 -2.82
CA LYS A 336 -6.23 19.41 -3.42
C LYS A 336 -6.77 18.97 -4.79
N PRO A 337 -7.87 19.56 -5.28
CA PRO A 337 -8.37 19.29 -6.63
C PRO A 337 -7.29 19.43 -7.72
N SER A 338 -6.44 20.46 -7.62
CA SER A 338 -5.29 20.63 -8.51
C SER A 338 -4.26 19.49 -8.47
N GLU A 339 -4.08 18.82 -7.33
CA GLU A 339 -3.18 17.68 -7.17
C GLU A 339 -3.80 16.39 -7.71
N ILE A 340 -5.11 16.21 -7.52
CA ILE A 340 -5.87 15.11 -8.14
C ILE A 340 -5.72 15.18 -9.66
N VAL A 341 -5.93 16.36 -10.27
CA VAL A 341 -5.80 16.53 -11.73
C VAL A 341 -4.36 16.31 -12.22
N LYS A 342 -3.34 16.60 -11.41
CA LYS A 342 -1.95 16.26 -11.75
C LYS A 342 -1.72 14.74 -11.73
N GLY A 343 -2.33 14.03 -10.79
CA GLY A 343 -2.27 12.56 -10.70
C GLY A 343 -2.82 11.85 -11.93
N MET A 344 -3.82 12.44 -12.60
CA MET A 344 -4.47 11.96 -13.84
C MET A 344 -3.54 11.93 -15.08
N THR A 345 -2.23 12.05 -14.91
CA THR A 345 -1.25 12.02 -15.99
C THR A 345 -0.06 11.12 -15.64
N PRO A 346 0.55 10.41 -16.63
CA PRO A 346 1.73 9.59 -16.37
C PRO A 346 2.90 10.44 -15.86
N GLY A 347 3.53 10.02 -14.75
CA GLY A 347 4.60 10.78 -14.09
C GLY A 347 4.11 12.05 -13.38
N GLY A 348 2.82 12.10 -13.04
CA GLY A 348 2.11 13.26 -12.53
C GLY A 348 2.51 13.67 -11.11
N LEU A 349 1.62 13.45 -10.14
CA LEU A 349 1.82 13.88 -8.75
C LEU A 349 3.00 13.12 -8.12
N GLU A 350 4.05 13.85 -7.74
CA GLU A 350 5.27 13.29 -7.13
C GLU A 350 6.00 12.23 -7.98
N GLY A 351 5.73 12.20 -9.29
CA GLY A 351 6.27 11.21 -10.23
C GLY A 351 5.40 9.96 -10.39
N HIS A 352 4.22 9.93 -9.78
CA HIS A 352 3.27 8.82 -9.84
C HIS A 352 1.97 9.19 -10.57
N ALA A 353 1.39 8.19 -11.22
CA ALA A 353 0.10 8.30 -11.88
C ALA A 353 -1.01 7.76 -10.98
N GLU A 354 -2.16 8.42 -11.01
CA GLU A 354 -3.35 8.08 -10.25
C GLU A 354 -4.60 8.21 -11.13
N PHE A 355 -4.94 7.14 -11.83
CA PHE A 355 -6.10 7.07 -12.74
C PHE A 355 -7.37 6.51 -12.08
N GLN A 356 -7.40 6.40 -10.74
CA GLN A 356 -8.59 5.94 -10.02
C GLN A 356 -9.86 6.69 -10.44
N PRO A 357 -9.88 8.04 -10.48
CA PRO A 357 -11.12 8.74 -10.78
C PRO A 357 -11.63 8.45 -12.19
N GLU A 358 -10.76 8.41 -13.20
CA GLU A 358 -11.15 8.14 -14.58
C GLU A 358 -11.67 6.72 -14.75
N ILE A 359 -10.99 5.72 -14.16
CA ILE A 359 -11.44 4.32 -14.21
C ILE A 359 -12.81 4.19 -13.53
N TYR A 360 -12.97 4.76 -12.33
CA TYR A 360 -14.18 4.53 -11.54
C TYR A 360 -15.39 5.21 -12.15
N LEU A 361 -15.22 6.45 -12.62
CA LEU A 361 -16.28 7.19 -13.29
C LEU A 361 -16.64 6.59 -14.65
N SER A 362 -15.66 6.13 -15.43
CA SER A 362 -15.91 5.51 -16.73
C SER A 362 -16.63 4.17 -16.62
N VAL A 363 -16.25 3.33 -15.65
CA VAL A 363 -16.92 2.06 -15.32
C VAL A 363 -18.34 2.31 -14.81
N LEU A 364 -18.51 3.23 -13.85
CA LEU A 364 -19.82 3.53 -13.26
C LEU A 364 -20.80 4.12 -14.27
N SER A 365 -20.35 5.11 -15.06
CA SER A 365 -21.20 5.75 -16.05
C SER A 365 -21.67 4.75 -17.10
N ARG A 366 -20.76 3.91 -17.64
CA ARG A 366 -21.09 2.93 -18.69
C ARG A 366 -21.96 1.78 -18.18
N SER A 367 -21.69 1.26 -16.99
CA SER A 367 -22.53 0.20 -16.40
C SER A 367 -23.98 0.66 -16.17
N ARG A 368 -24.21 1.97 -16.10
CA ARG A 368 -25.51 2.62 -15.93
C ARG A 368 -26.07 3.27 -17.20
N GLY A 369 -25.50 2.98 -18.38
CA GLY A 369 -26.02 3.52 -19.65
C GLY A 369 -25.62 4.97 -19.93
N PHE A 370 -24.37 5.33 -19.61
CA PHE A 370 -23.75 6.64 -19.82
C PHE A 370 -24.41 7.76 -19.00
N GLU A 371 -24.74 7.45 -17.75
CA GLU A 371 -25.29 8.44 -16.81
C GLU A 371 -24.21 9.34 -16.19
N ASP A 372 -24.64 10.49 -15.64
CA ASP A 372 -23.74 11.36 -14.89
C ASP A 372 -23.21 10.61 -13.67
N ALA A 373 -21.89 10.55 -13.53
CA ALA A 373 -21.22 9.82 -12.46
C ALA A 373 -20.43 10.77 -11.56
N SER A 374 -20.42 10.47 -10.26
CA SER A 374 -19.64 11.19 -9.25
C SER A 374 -18.77 10.24 -8.44
N PHE A 375 -17.62 10.72 -8.03
CA PHE A 375 -16.66 10.01 -7.22
C PHE A 375 -16.20 10.91 -6.08
N LYS A 376 -16.50 10.54 -4.84
CA LYS A 376 -16.07 11.27 -3.64
C LYS A 376 -14.86 10.57 -3.01
N LEU A 377 -13.79 11.34 -2.85
CA LEU A 377 -12.62 10.97 -2.05
C LEU A 377 -12.76 11.63 -0.69
N PHE A 378 -12.93 10.83 0.36
CA PHE A 378 -13.01 11.31 1.74
C PHE A 378 -11.68 11.09 2.46
N PHE A 379 -10.97 12.16 2.78
CA PHE A 379 -9.69 12.09 3.49
C PHE A 379 -9.92 12.13 5.00
N MET A 380 -9.93 10.96 5.64
CA MET A 380 -10.27 10.83 7.07
C MET A 380 -9.35 11.66 7.96
N ALA A 381 -8.06 11.72 7.57
CA ALA A 381 -7.00 12.38 8.31
C ALA A 381 -6.86 13.88 7.98
N ASP A 382 -7.65 14.43 7.06
CA ASP A 382 -7.59 15.86 6.70
C ASP A 382 -8.14 16.74 7.84
N ASN A 383 -7.64 17.97 7.94
CA ASN A 383 -7.99 18.93 8.98
C ASN A 383 -7.92 18.34 10.41
N ASP A 384 -6.85 17.60 10.72
CA ASP A 384 -6.72 16.77 11.92
C ASP A 384 -7.02 17.45 13.26
N ILE A 385 -6.50 18.65 13.45
CA ILE A 385 -6.75 19.44 14.65
C ILE A 385 -8.13 20.11 14.58
N GLU A 386 -8.44 20.77 13.46
CA GLU A 386 -9.64 21.60 13.32
C GLU A 386 -10.93 20.78 13.43
N SER A 387 -10.93 19.56 12.87
CA SER A 387 -12.10 18.69 12.80
C SER A 387 -12.53 18.07 14.15
N THR A 388 -11.72 18.26 15.19
CA THR A 388 -12.11 17.98 16.59
C THR A 388 -13.03 19.05 17.18
N SER A 389 -13.11 20.23 16.57
CA SER A 389 -13.91 21.35 17.06
C SER A 389 -15.41 21.10 16.89
N PRO A 390 -16.25 21.50 17.88
CA PRO A 390 -17.70 21.44 17.73
C PRO A 390 -18.18 22.26 16.53
N GLY A 391 -19.00 21.65 15.67
CA GLY A 391 -19.56 22.31 14.48
C GLY A 391 -18.65 22.34 13.25
N PHE A 392 -17.51 21.64 13.25
CA PHE A 392 -16.73 21.42 12.04
C PHE A 392 -17.56 20.71 10.96
N ASP A 393 -17.52 21.27 9.74
CA ASP A 393 -18.14 20.67 8.57
C ASP A 393 -17.21 19.61 7.96
N VAL A 394 -17.56 18.34 8.14
CA VAL A 394 -16.79 17.19 7.67
C VAL A 394 -16.68 17.12 6.14
N GLU A 395 -17.55 17.79 5.39
CA GLU A 395 -17.45 17.85 3.92
C GLU A 395 -16.20 18.63 3.46
N GLN A 396 -15.55 19.41 4.33
CA GLN A 396 -14.24 20.03 4.03
C GLN A 396 -13.15 19.00 3.76
N ASN A 397 -13.30 17.77 4.27
CA ASN A 397 -12.39 16.65 4.03
C ASN A 397 -12.72 15.87 2.74
N VAL A 398 -13.74 16.30 1.99
CA VAL A 398 -14.20 15.63 0.76
C VAL A 398 -13.62 16.34 -0.46
N ARG A 399 -13.21 15.55 -1.45
CA ARG A 399 -12.97 16.01 -2.83
C ARG A 399 -13.93 15.27 -3.75
N THR A 400 -14.65 15.99 -4.58
CA THR A 400 -15.63 15.40 -5.51
C THR A 400 -15.11 15.49 -6.93
N VAL A 401 -14.93 14.35 -7.59
CA VAL A 401 -14.65 14.27 -9.03
C VAL A 401 -15.96 13.92 -9.74
N LYS A 402 -16.34 14.70 -10.74
CA LYS A 402 -17.58 14.51 -11.50
C LYS A 402 -17.27 14.29 -12.97
N LEU A 403 -17.91 13.30 -13.58
CA LEU A 403 -17.97 13.18 -15.02
C LEU A 403 -19.11 14.05 -15.55
N SER A 404 -18.80 14.97 -16.46
CA SER A 404 -19.81 15.80 -17.13
C SER A 404 -20.17 15.21 -18.49
N ARG A 405 -21.45 15.29 -18.88
CA ARG A 405 -21.89 15.06 -20.25
C ARG A 405 -21.47 16.14 -21.25
N ARG A 406 -21.13 17.33 -20.75
CA ARG A 406 -20.68 18.44 -21.59
C ARG A 406 -19.25 18.21 -22.04
N ILE A 407 -18.95 18.55 -23.29
CA ILE A 407 -17.57 18.62 -23.75
C ILE A 407 -16.86 19.82 -23.12
N ARG A 408 -15.54 19.81 -23.14
CA ARG A 408 -14.67 20.83 -22.54
C ARG A 408 -15.05 22.25 -22.97
N ALA A 409 -15.28 22.45 -24.27
CA ALA A 409 -15.64 23.75 -24.83
C ALA A 409 -16.94 24.30 -24.23
N GLU A 410 -17.95 23.44 -24.05
CA GLU A 410 -19.23 23.81 -23.43
C GLU A 410 -19.06 24.16 -21.96
N ILE A 411 -18.26 23.39 -21.21
CA ILE A 411 -17.99 23.68 -19.79
C ILE A 411 -17.25 25.01 -19.65
N LEU A 412 -16.18 25.21 -20.42
CA LEU A 412 -15.33 26.39 -20.29
C LEU A 412 -16.01 27.70 -20.69
N THR A 413 -17.01 27.64 -21.55
CA THR A 413 -17.71 28.83 -22.06
C THR A 413 -19.02 29.12 -21.35
N ALA A 414 -19.48 28.23 -20.45
CA ALA A 414 -20.66 28.40 -19.65
C ALA A 414 -20.43 29.32 -18.42
N ASP A 415 -21.50 29.92 -17.90
CA ASP A 415 -21.42 30.85 -16.75
C ASP A 415 -21.08 30.15 -15.43
N ASP A 416 -21.35 28.84 -15.36
CA ASP A 416 -21.06 27.95 -14.24
C ASP A 416 -19.70 27.24 -14.35
N SER A 417 -18.85 27.67 -15.29
CA SER A 417 -17.54 27.07 -15.53
C SER A 417 -16.66 27.07 -14.27
N PRO A 418 -16.07 25.92 -13.89
CA PRO A 418 -15.06 25.87 -12.82
C PRO A 418 -13.86 26.78 -13.10
N ALA A 419 -13.55 27.07 -14.37
CA ALA A 419 -12.47 27.95 -14.77
C ALA A 419 -12.66 29.38 -14.24
N LYS A 420 -13.90 29.82 -14.03
CA LYS A 420 -14.21 31.12 -13.44
C LYS A 420 -13.55 31.30 -12.07
N GLU A 421 -13.46 30.22 -11.30
CA GLU A 421 -12.92 30.23 -9.94
C GLU A 421 -11.42 29.93 -9.88
N TYR A 422 -10.79 29.59 -11.02
CA TYR A 422 -9.38 29.20 -11.09
C TYR A 422 -8.45 30.23 -10.45
N GLN A 423 -8.59 31.50 -10.82
CA GLN A 423 -7.84 32.60 -10.24
C GLN A 423 -8.67 33.88 -10.14
N LYS A 424 -8.35 34.73 -9.16
CA LYS A 424 -9.08 35.97 -8.88
C LYS A 424 -9.20 36.91 -10.10
N TRP A 425 -8.21 36.91 -10.99
CA TRP A 425 -8.27 37.75 -12.20
C TRP A 425 -9.24 37.20 -13.25
N VAL A 426 -9.42 35.87 -13.31
CA VAL A 426 -10.40 35.23 -14.21
C VAL A 426 -11.80 35.62 -13.76
N VAL A 427 -12.08 35.56 -12.46
CA VAL A 427 -13.36 36.02 -11.87
C VAL A 427 -13.68 37.46 -12.29
N ASN A 428 -12.69 38.35 -12.20
CA ASN A 428 -12.89 39.79 -12.44
C ASN A 428 -13.08 40.16 -13.91
N SER A 429 -12.69 39.29 -14.84
CA SER A 429 -12.72 39.52 -16.29
C SER A 429 -13.44 38.38 -17.02
N TRP A 430 -14.35 37.68 -16.33
CA TRP A 430 -15.00 36.49 -16.85
C TRP A 430 -15.75 36.73 -18.16
N PRO A 431 -16.53 37.81 -18.35
CA PRO A 431 -17.24 38.05 -19.60
C PRO A 431 -16.31 38.07 -20.82
N GLU A 432 -15.17 38.76 -20.71
CA GLU A 432 -14.21 38.86 -21.81
C GLU A 432 -13.37 37.59 -21.96
N VAL A 433 -13.00 36.93 -20.86
CA VAL A 433 -12.31 35.63 -20.89
C VAL A 433 -13.20 34.57 -21.56
N SER A 434 -14.48 34.50 -21.19
CA SER A 434 -15.45 33.58 -21.79
C SER A 434 -15.63 33.83 -23.28
N ASP A 435 -15.69 35.10 -23.73
CA ASP A 435 -15.76 35.43 -25.16
C ASP A 435 -14.51 34.97 -25.92
N ILE A 436 -13.32 35.21 -25.38
CA ILE A 436 -12.06 34.75 -25.98
C ILE A 436 -12.03 33.22 -26.05
N LEU A 437 -12.45 32.52 -24.99
CA LEU A 437 -12.54 31.06 -24.98
C LEU A 437 -13.53 30.53 -26.03
N LYS A 438 -14.69 31.19 -26.20
CA LYS A 438 -15.67 30.83 -27.25
C LYS A 438 -15.04 30.92 -28.64
N ARG A 439 -14.29 31.99 -28.92
CA ARG A 439 -13.61 32.16 -30.21
C ARG A 439 -12.43 31.20 -30.39
N TYR A 440 -11.67 30.92 -29.32
CA TYR A 440 -10.63 29.89 -29.30
C TYR A 440 -11.17 28.51 -29.67
N PHE A 441 -12.21 28.05 -28.98
CA PHE A 441 -12.84 26.76 -29.29
C PHE A 441 -13.62 26.75 -30.62
N ALA A 442 -13.90 27.91 -31.20
CA ALA A 442 -14.42 28.05 -32.56
C ALA A 442 -13.32 28.07 -33.65
N GLY A 443 -12.05 27.89 -33.28
CA GLY A 443 -10.92 27.75 -34.21
C GLY A 443 -9.98 28.96 -34.30
N MET A 444 -10.05 29.92 -33.37
CA MET A 444 -9.01 30.95 -33.25
C MET A 444 -7.69 30.31 -32.81
N ASP A 445 -6.59 30.77 -33.41
CA ASP A 445 -5.24 30.37 -33.06
C ASP A 445 -4.90 30.65 -31.58
N GLU A 446 -4.14 29.73 -30.94
CA GLU A 446 -3.80 29.83 -29.52
C GLU A 446 -2.93 31.05 -29.20
N GLU A 447 -1.97 31.38 -30.06
CA GLU A 447 -1.10 32.55 -29.86
C GLU A 447 -1.92 33.84 -29.94
N GLN A 448 -2.87 33.91 -30.86
CA GLN A 448 -3.82 35.02 -30.95
C GLN A 448 -4.70 35.10 -29.69
N ALA A 449 -5.29 34.00 -29.26
CA ALA A 449 -6.15 33.96 -28.08
C ALA A 449 -5.40 34.39 -26.81
N MET A 450 -4.15 33.93 -26.64
CA MET A 450 -3.28 34.34 -25.54
C MET A 450 -2.95 35.84 -25.57
N LYS A 451 -2.66 36.41 -26.76
CA LYS A 451 -2.40 37.85 -26.93
C LYS A 451 -3.62 38.68 -26.55
N GLU A 452 -4.80 38.34 -27.06
CA GLU A 452 -6.04 39.04 -26.73
C GLU A 452 -6.35 38.95 -25.22
N MET A 453 -6.17 37.77 -24.62
CA MET A 453 -6.39 37.58 -23.19
C MET A 453 -5.41 38.38 -22.34
N ALA A 454 -4.14 38.46 -22.73
CA ALA A 454 -3.14 39.28 -22.05
C ALA A 454 -3.49 40.77 -22.08
N ILE A 455 -4.03 41.27 -23.20
CA ILE A 455 -4.46 42.67 -23.35
C ILE A 455 -5.63 42.97 -22.41
N VAL A 456 -6.68 42.15 -22.42
CA VAL A 456 -7.90 42.41 -21.66
C VAL A 456 -7.67 42.26 -20.15
N THR A 457 -6.91 41.24 -19.75
CA THR A 457 -6.71 40.90 -18.34
C THR A 457 -5.52 41.63 -17.70
N LYS A 458 -4.67 42.26 -18.52
CA LYS A 458 -3.40 42.89 -18.14
C LYS A 458 -2.48 41.93 -17.36
N LYS A 459 -2.49 40.65 -17.73
CA LYS A 459 -1.62 39.62 -17.13
C LYS A 459 -0.41 39.32 -17.98
N ALA A 460 0.66 38.88 -17.31
CA ALA A 460 1.87 38.45 -17.96
C ALA A 460 1.59 37.21 -18.84
N PRO A 461 2.26 37.05 -20.00
CA PRO A 461 2.09 35.91 -20.88
C PRO A 461 2.21 34.55 -20.17
N SER A 462 3.17 34.42 -19.25
CA SER A 462 3.36 33.19 -18.45
C SER A 462 2.17 32.83 -17.55
N THR A 463 1.36 33.82 -17.14
CA THR A 463 0.13 33.59 -16.36
C THR A 463 -0.99 33.11 -17.27
N ILE A 464 -1.09 33.68 -18.48
CA ILE A 464 -2.06 33.28 -19.49
C ILE A 464 -1.76 31.87 -20.00
N GLU A 465 -0.49 31.56 -20.29
CA GLU A 465 -0.06 30.22 -20.70
C GLU A 465 -0.45 29.15 -19.67
N LYS A 466 -0.26 29.43 -18.37
CA LYS A 466 -0.70 28.53 -17.29
C LYS A 466 -2.22 28.35 -17.26
N PHE A 467 -2.99 29.38 -17.62
CA PHE A 467 -4.45 29.27 -17.72
C PHE A 467 -4.89 28.44 -18.92
N PHE A 468 -4.26 28.62 -20.09
CA PHE A 468 -4.54 27.78 -21.26
C PHE A 468 -4.16 26.31 -21.00
N LYS A 469 -3.01 26.05 -20.37
CA LYS A 469 -2.63 24.70 -19.92
C LYS A 469 -3.66 24.08 -18.97
N PHE A 470 -4.23 24.89 -18.06
CA PHE A 470 -5.34 24.45 -17.21
C PHE A 470 -6.58 24.11 -18.04
N CYS A 471 -6.98 24.97 -18.98
CA CYS A 471 -8.12 24.74 -19.88
C CYS A 471 -7.95 23.52 -20.78
N GLN A 472 -6.72 23.12 -21.07
CA GLN A 472 -6.35 21.96 -21.90
C GLN A 472 -6.05 20.68 -21.09
N GLY A 473 -6.02 20.74 -19.76
CA GLY A 473 -5.71 19.58 -18.89
C GLY A 473 -6.75 18.45 -18.97
N PRO A 474 -6.48 17.26 -18.40
CA PRO A 474 -7.42 16.13 -18.47
C PRO A 474 -8.75 16.41 -17.74
N ALA A 475 -8.74 17.35 -16.80
CA ALA A 475 -9.92 17.79 -16.07
C ALA A 475 -9.82 19.27 -15.68
N LEU A 476 -10.97 19.87 -15.37
CA LEU A 476 -11.10 21.21 -14.81
C LEU A 476 -11.29 21.08 -13.29
N TYR A 477 -10.89 22.08 -12.52
CA TYR A 477 -11.04 22.02 -11.06
C TYR A 477 -11.31 23.39 -10.44
N SER A 478 -11.91 23.38 -9.25
CA SER A 478 -11.96 24.52 -8.33
C SER A 478 -11.51 24.06 -6.95
N ASP A 479 -10.36 24.59 -6.50
CA ASP A 479 -9.84 24.33 -5.17
C ASP A 479 -10.76 24.93 -4.07
N ARG A 480 -11.62 25.89 -4.40
CA ARG A 480 -12.52 26.54 -3.43
C ARG A 480 -13.67 25.67 -3.00
N ASN A 481 -14.20 24.86 -3.91
CA ASN A 481 -15.36 24.00 -3.66
C ASN A 481 -15.00 22.51 -3.66
N GLY A 482 -13.71 22.19 -3.64
CA GLY A 482 -13.22 20.81 -3.58
C GLY A 482 -13.60 19.95 -4.80
N THR A 483 -13.97 20.55 -5.93
CA THR A 483 -14.53 19.82 -7.07
C THR A 483 -13.56 19.75 -8.26
N VAL A 484 -13.51 18.56 -8.87
CA VAL A 484 -12.88 18.28 -10.16
C VAL A 484 -13.99 17.87 -11.13
N VAL A 485 -13.93 18.37 -12.37
CA VAL A 485 -14.88 18.05 -13.44
C VAL A 485 -14.10 17.51 -14.62
N ILE A 486 -14.40 16.27 -14.99
CA ILE A 486 -13.86 15.62 -16.19
C ILE A 486 -14.84 15.85 -17.35
N PRO A 487 -14.44 16.56 -18.41
CA PRO A 487 -15.24 16.72 -19.61
C PRO A 487 -15.51 15.40 -20.34
N ALA A 488 -16.63 15.31 -21.07
CA ALA A 488 -16.98 14.10 -21.82
C ALA A 488 -15.93 13.72 -22.88
N ASP A 489 -15.43 14.69 -23.64
CA ASP A 489 -14.38 14.50 -24.65
C ASP A 489 -13.06 14.00 -24.03
N ALA A 490 -12.65 14.56 -22.89
CA ALA A 490 -11.46 14.10 -22.18
C ALA A 490 -11.62 12.66 -21.65
N MET A 491 -12.81 12.30 -21.17
CA MET A 491 -13.11 10.95 -20.71
C MET A 491 -13.08 9.94 -21.88
N GLU A 492 -13.59 10.30 -23.06
CA GLU A 492 -13.51 9.43 -24.24
C GLU A 492 -12.08 9.28 -24.76
N GLU A 493 -11.26 10.33 -24.73
CA GLU A 493 -9.81 10.25 -25.01
C GLU A 493 -9.12 9.27 -24.05
N PHE A 494 -9.43 9.36 -22.75
CA PHE A 494 -8.93 8.42 -21.75
C PHE A 494 -9.37 6.98 -22.04
N CYS A 495 -10.66 6.74 -22.31
CA CYS A 495 -11.18 5.41 -22.59
C CYS A 495 -10.55 4.80 -23.85
N THR A 496 -10.37 5.60 -24.91
CA THR A 496 -9.68 5.17 -26.13
C THR A 496 -8.24 4.75 -25.85
N LYS A 497 -7.54 5.54 -25.02
CA LYS A 497 -6.17 5.21 -24.59
C LYS A 497 -6.15 3.93 -23.75
N LEU A 498 -7.06 3.78 -22.80
CA LEU A 498 -7.17 2.59 -21.94
C LEU A 498 -7.39 1.31 -22.78
N GLU A 499 -8.19 1.36 -23.85
CA GLU A 499 -8.35 0.25 -24.79
C GLU A 499 -7.10 -0.07 -25.60
N ALA A 500 -6.35 0.95 -26.02
CA ALA A 500 -5.07 0.75 -26.70
C ALA A 500 -4.03 0.13 -25.75
N ASP A 501 -3.97 0.64 -24.52
CA ASP A 501 -3.07 0.17 -23.47
C ASP A 501 -3.40 -1.27 -23.05
N SER A 502 -4.69 -1.65 -22.97
CA SER A 502 -5.12 -3.02 -22.67
C SER A 502 -4.67 -4.04 -23.71
N ARG A 503 -4.74 -3.68 -25.00
CA ARG A 503 -4.23 -4.53 -26.08
C ARG A 503 -2.71 -4.66 -25.98
N ASN A 504 -2.02 -3.54 -25.76
CA ASN A 504 -0.57 -3.56 -25.60
C ASN A 504 -0.13 -4.35 -24.35
N ALA A 505 -0.89 -4.28 -23.26
CA ALA A 505 -0.66 -5.08 -22.07
C ALA A 505 -0.72 -6.58 -22.37
N GLY A 506 -1.66 -7.03 -23.22
CA GLY A 506 -1.69 -8.41 -23.70
C GLY A 506 -0.43 -8.79 -24.47
N GLU A 507 0.01 -7.94 -25.40
CA GLU A 507 1.22 -8.18 -26.21
C GLU A 507 2.50 -8.27 -25.37
N ILE A 508 2.64 -7.44 -24.32
CA ILE A 508 3.86 -7.43 -23.50
C ILE A 508 3.94 -8.56 -22.47
N MET A 509 2.85 -9.30 -22.23
CA MET A 509 2.89 -10.46 -21.33
C MET A 509 3.68 -11.62 -21.94
N ASP A 510 3.84 -11.63 -23.27
CA ASP A 510 4.54 -12.69 -24.03
C ASP A 510 6.01 -12.35 -24.34
N ILE A 511 6.50 -11.18 -23.90
CA ILE A 511 7.89 -10.76 -24.12
C ILE A 511 8.71 -10.81 -22.81
N PRO A 512 10.04 -11.02 -22.89
CA PRO A 512 10.90 -10.91 -21.71
C PRO A 512 10.79 -9.54 -21.03
N ILE A 513 10.84 -9.48 -19.69
CA ILE A 513 10.76 -8.22 -18.93
C ILE A 513 11.81 -7.19 -19.38
N VAL A 514 13.01 -7.65 -19.74
CA VAL A 514 14.09 -6.80 -20.30
C VAL A 514 13.72 -6.13 -21.63
N ALA A 515 12.82 -6.73 -22.40
CA ALA A 515 12.31 -6.20 -23.67
C ALA A 515 11.10 -5.27 -23.49
N ALA A 516 10.51 -5.20 -22.28
CA ALA A 516 9.37 -4.33 -21.99
C ALA A 516 9.75 -2.83 -21.99
N GLY A 517 11.05 -2.53 -21.93
CA GLY A 517 11.61 -1.18 -21.95
C GLY A 517 11.41 -0.40 -20.64
N PRO A 518 12.29 0.57 -20.34
CA PRO A 518 12.14 1.41 -19.15
C PRO A 518 10.91 2.32 -19.27
N GLY A 519 10.25 2.56 -18.12
CA GLY A 519 9.10 3.46 -18.02
C GLY A 519 9.48 4.93 -17.86
N LYS A 520 8.47 5.78 -17.66
CA LYS A 520 8.62 7.20 -17.28
C LYS A 520 8.81 7.41 -15.77
N ARG A 521 8.75 6.33 -14.99
CA ARG A 521 8.89 6.34 -13.53
C ARG A 521 10.34 6.63 -13.14
N ASP A 522 10.52 7.41 -12.08
CA ASP A 522 11.81 7.52 -11.39
C ASP A 522 12.17 6.17 -10.76
N CYS A 523 13.20 5.50 -11.28
CA CYS A 523 13.66 4.19 -10.78
C CYS A 523 14.01 4.24 -9.28
N GLY A 524 14.47 5.38 -8.76
CA GLY A 524 14.81 5.56 -7.35
C GLY A 524 13.62 5.38 -6.40
N LYS A 525 12.39 5.56 -6.90
CA LYS A 525 11.13 5.41 -6.16
C LYS A 525 10.31 4.19 -6.61
N CYS A 526 10.95 3.24 -7.30
CA CYS A 526 10.28 2.04 -7.78
C CYS A 526 10.30 0.92 -6.73
N ASP A 527 9.13 0.39 -6.39
CA ASP A 527 8.99 -0.74 -5.43
C ASP A 527 9.68 -2.01 -5.93
N TYR A 528 9.89 -2.11 -7.25
CA TYR A 528 10.53 -3.26 -7.90
C TYR A 528 12.00 -3.01 -8.22
N ARG A 529 12.61 -1.91 -7.77
CA ARG A 529 13.98 -1.53 -8.15
C ARG A 529 14.98 -2.65 -7.87
N SER A 530 14.90 -3.27 -6.69
CA SER A 530 15.81 -4.35 -6.25
C SER A 530 15.78 -5.60 -7.13
N VAL A 531 14.73 -5.79 -7.92
CA VAL A 531 14.49 -6.99 -8.73
C VAL A 531 14.29 -6.67 -10.21
N CYS A 532 14.43 -5.40 -10.61
CA CYS A 532 14.16 -4.97 -11.98
C CYS A 532 15.40 -5.18 -12.87
N PRO A 533 15.34 -6.08 -13.86
CA PRO A 533 16.49 -6.33 -14.74
C PRO A 533 16.72 -5.19 -15.75
N ALA A 534 15.79 -4.24 -15.87
CA ALA A 534 15.90 -3.08 -16.76
C ALA A 534 16.77 -1.95 -16.18
N ASP A 535 17.12 -1.99 -14.89
CA ASP A 535 18.03 -1.01 -14.24
C ASP A 535 19.52 -1.41 -14.46
N GLN A 536 19.79 -2.71 -14.67
CA GLN A 536 21.16 -3.25 -14.81
C GLN A 536 21.83 -2.97 -16.17
N SER A 537 21.11 -2.40 -17.14
CA SER A 537 21.67 -2.01 -18.44
C SER A 537 22.16 -0.55 -18.50
N GLY A 538 22.03 0.21 -17.40
CA GLY A 538 22.36 1.64 -17.35
C GLY A 538 23.73 2.03 -16.79
N GLU A 539 24.48 1.10 -16.18
CA GLU A 539 25.77 1.41 -15.53
C GLU A 539 27.02 1.03 -16.36
N ALA A 540 26.86 0.48 -17.57
CA ALA A 540 27.98 -0.02 -18.36
C ALA A 540 28.67 0.99 -19.32
N ASP A 541 28.15 2.22 -19.48
CA ASP A 541 28.58 3.11 -20.59
C ASP A 541 29.19 4.47 -20.15
N THR A 542 29.71 4.61 -18.92
CA THR A 542 30.36 5.87 -18.48
C THR A 542 31.86 5.80 -18.14
N GLU A 543 32.55 4.67 -18.36
CA GLU A 543 34.00 4.58 -18.06
C GLU A 543 34.94 4.46 -19.27
N GLU A 544 34.46 4.61 -20.51
CA GLU A 544 35.34 4.65 -21.69
C GLU A 544 35.21 5.96 -22.48
N GLN A 545 35.45 7.08 -21.81
CA GLN A 545 35.87 8.35 -22.42
C GLN A 545 36.33 9.36 -21.33
N ALA A 546 37.55 9.17 -20.82
CA ALA A 546 38.31 10.19 -20.09
C ALA A 546 39.77 10.16 -20.57
#